data_AF-A0A359M0M2-F1
#
_entry.id   AF-A0A359M0M2-F1
#
_cell.length_a   1.000
_cell.length_b   1.000
_cell.length_c   1.000
_cell.angle_alpha   90.00
_cell.angle_beta   90.00
_cell.angle_gamma   90.00
#
_symmetry.space_group_name_H-M   'P 1'
#
loop_
_entity.id
_entity.type
_entity.pdbx_description
1 polymer ?
#
loop_
_entity_poly.entity_id
_entity_poly.type
_entity_poly.pdbx_seq_one_letter_code
_entity_poly.pdbx_strand_id
1 'polypeptide(L)' 'PMGRAAAAEEIAAVFAFLASDDASYITGQTIFACGGLTLYPEFRIAWSSGE' A
#
# COMPACT_ATOMS: atom_id res chain seq x y z
N PRO A 1 -5.26 7.87 -2.11
CA PRO A 1 -3.87 7.38 -2.31
C PRO A 1 -2.84 8.49 -2.03
N MET A 2 -1.65 8.13 -1.54
CA MET A 2 -0.62 9.05 -1.06
C MET A 2 0.07 9.84 -2.19
N GLY A 3 -0.07 9.41 -3.44
CA GLY A 3 0.40 10.18 -4.61
C GLY A 3 1.91 10.26 -4.77
N ARG A 4 2.67 9.44 -4.04
CA ARG A 4 4.13 9.35 -4.11
C ARG A 4 4.58 7.90 -3.96
N ALA A 5 5.81 7.62 -4.38
CA ALA A 5 6.49 6.39 -4.01
C ALA A 5 6.77 6.36 -2.50
N ALA A 6 6.83 5.15 -1.95
CA ALA A 6 7.31 4.92 -0.59
C ALA A 6 8.82 5.15 -0.52
N ALA A 7 9.30 5.65 0.62
CA ALA A 7 10.71 5.63 0.97
C ALA A 7 11.16 4.20 1.31
N ALA A 8 12.46 3.93 1.22
CA ALA A 8 13.01 2.60 1.48
C ALA A 8 12.69 2.13 2.91
N GLU A 9 12.75 3.05 3.87
CA GLU A 9 12.50 2.80 5.29
C GLU A 9 11.02 2.44 5.54
N GLU A 10 10.09 3.06 4.80
CA GLU A 10 8.66 2.76 4.90
C GLU A 10 8.37 1.31 4.43
N ILE A 11 9.05 0.83 3.39
CA ILE A 11 8.91 -0.56 2.93
C ILE A 11 9.62 -1.52 3.88
N ALA A 12 10.84 -1.18 4.34
CA ALA A 12 11.61 -2.01 5.26
C ALA A 12 10.86 -2.28 6.57
N ALA A 13 10.16 -1.28 7.11
CA ALA A 13 9.34 -1.43 8.31
C ALA A 13 8.20 -2.46 8.12
N VAL A 14 7.57 -2.50 6.94
CA VAL A 14 6.53 -3.49 6.64
C VAL A 14 7.12 -4.90 6.63
N PHE A 15 8.30 -5.09 6.01
CA PHE A 15 8.99 -6.38 6.03
C PHE A 15 9.42 -6.81 7.43
N ALA A 16 9.93 -5.87 8.24
CA ALA A 16 10.30 -6.15 9.63
C ALA A 16 9.10 -6.64 10.45
N PHE A 17 7.93 -6.02 10.27
CA PHE A 17 6.68 -6.49 10.87
C PHE A 17 6.31 -7.90 10.39
N LEU A 18 6.32 -8.16 9.07
CA LEU A 18 5.97 -9.47 8.53
C LEU A 18 6.92 -10.59 8.93
N ALA A 19 8.17 -10.26 9.26
CA ALA A 19 9.15 -11.21 9.79
C ALA A 19 9.06 -11.41 11.31
N SER A 20 8.27 -10.60 12.02
CA SER A 20 8.14 -10.66 13.48
C SER A 20 7.05 -11.63 13.94
N ASP A 21 7.07 -11.97 15.23
CA ASP A 21 6.05 -12.82 15.85
C ASP A 21 4.64 -12.21 15.80
N ASP A 22 4.54 -10.89 15.66
CA ASP A 22 3.26 -10.18 15.53
C ASP A 22 2.51 -10.54 14.24
N ALA A 23 3.22 -11.03 13.23
CA ALA A 23 2.65 -11.49 11.97
C ALA A 23 2.44 -13.02 11.91
N SER A 24 2.53 -13.73 13.04
CA SER A 24 2.54 -15.21 13.11
C SER A 24 1.37 -15.93 12.43
N TYR A 25 0.24 -15.26 12.22
CA TYR A 25 -0.94 -15.84 11.55
C TYR A 25 -1.16 -15.34 10.11
N ILE A 26 -0.25 -14.51 9.59
CA ILE A 26 -0.33 -13.98 8.23
C ILE A 26 0.45 -14.90 7.30
N THR A 27 -0.26 -15.69 6.49
CA THR A 27 0.37 -16.60 5.52
C THR A 27 -0.42 -16.67 4.21
N GLY A 28 0.29 -16.90 3.10
CA GLY A 28 -0.28 -17.01 1.76
C GLY A 28 -0.90 -15.71 1.20
N GLN A 29 -0.68 -14.57 1.87
CA GLN A 29 -1.25 -13.29 1.46
C GLN A 29 -0.25 -12.45 0.67
N THR A 30 -0.77 -11.66 -0.27
CA THR A 30 -0.03 -10.55 -0.89
C THR A 30 -0.47 -9.25 -0.23
N ILE A 31 0.45 -8.59 0.49
CA ILE A 31 0.17 -7.33 1.17
C ILE A 31 0.71 -6.16 0.33
N PHE A 32 -0.18 -5.24 -0.04
CA PHE A 32 0.18 -4.08 -0.88
C PHE A 32 0.58 -2.86 -0.03
N ALA A 33 1.88 -2.70 0.22
CA ALA A 33 2.45 -1.48 0.79
C ALA A 33 2.71 -0.42 -0.32
N CYS A 34 1.65 0.11 -0.93
CA CYS A 34 1.74 0.92 -2.15
C CYS A 34 1.15 2.34 -2.04
N GLY A 35 0.90 2.83 -0.83
CA GLY A 35 0.25 4.13 -0.63
C GLY A 35 -1.14 4.24 -1.26
N GLY A 36 -1.82 3.11 -1.50
CA GLY A 36 -3.14 3.05 -2.10
C GLY A 36 -3.16 3.05 -3.64
N LEU A 37 -2.05 2.70 -4.30
CA LEU A 37 -1.99 2.57 -5.77
C LEU A 37 -2.99 1.54 -6.30
N THR A 38 -3.25 0.46 -5.56
CA THR A 38 -4.20 -0.59 -5.94
C THR A 38 -5.68 -0.22 -5.73
N LEU A 39 -5.97 0.97 -5.20
CA LEU A 39 -7.32 1.47 -4.98
C LEU A 39 -7.88 2.25 -6.18
N TYR A 40 -7.30 2.09 -7.37
CA TYR A 40 -7.68 2.80 -8.58
C TYR A 40 -7.71 4.34 -8.39
N PRO A 41 -6.56 4.98 -8.06
CA PRO A 41 -6.45 6.44 -7.88
C PRO A 41 -7.00 7.27 -9.03
N GLU A 42 -7.06 6.72 -10.24
CA GLU A 42 -7.65 7.30 -11.44
C GLU A 42 -9.15 7.61 -11.31
N PHE A 43 -9.88 6.96 -10.40
CA PHE A 43 -11.26 7.33 -10.05
C PHE A 43 -11.36 8.30 -8.86
N ARG A 44 -10.23 8.81 -8.35
CA ARG A 44 -10.26 9.82 -7.28
C ARG A 44 -10.98 11.10 -7.77
N ILE A 45 -10.87 11.38 -9.06
CA ILE A 45 -11.64 12.42 -9.75
C ILE A 45 -12.55 11.68 -10.73
N ALA A 46 -13.86 11.92 -10.64
CA ALA A 46 -14.81 11.29 -11.55
C ALA A 46 -14.51 11.75 -12.98
N TRP A 47 -14.52 10.85 -13.97
CA TRP A 47 -14.29 11.23 -15.36
C TRP A 47 -15.31 12.26 -15.89
N SER A 48 -16.47 12.34 -15.25
CA SER A 48 -17.56 13.28 -15.54
C SER A 48 -17.44 14.62 -14.80
N SER A 49 -16.40 14.81 -13.99
CA SER A 49 -16.21 16.02 -13.17
C SER A 49 -15.88 17.26 -14.01
N GLY A 50 -15.37 17.09 -15.23
CA GLY A 50 -15.01 18.20 -16.12
C GLY A 50 -13.78 18.99 -15.68
N GLU A 51 -13.04 18.50 -14.68
CA GLU A 51 -11.69 18.95 -14.31
C GLU A 51 -10.61 18.30 -15.17
#